data_AF-A0A6S6XK09-F1
#
_entry.id   AF-A0A6S6XK09-F1
#
_cell.length_a   1.000
_cell.length_b   1.000
_cell.length_c   1.000
_cell.angle_alpha   90.00
_cell.angle_beta   90.00
_cell.angle_gamma   90.00
#
_symmetry.space_group_name_H-M   'P 1'
#
loop_
_entity.id
_entity.type
_entity.pdbx_description
1 polymer ?
#
loop_
_entity_poly.entity_id
_entity_poly.type
_entity_poly.pdbx_seq_one_letter_code
_entity_poly.pdbx_strand_id
1 'polypeptide(L)'
;MKFRGANLRILALAVSISLGLTVCFDASAQTKAENSDVKQIRLIENNYIEILWKDKVKNSTIAENYKVTLNGKSAQLDPGSCYYYDRMSDNMTSLKLAETVSKPEDAKLTLTVVNDGKDDIRTASGNGKIAETTLEFGYEPFYQKKVTSKLGFPVKGSKNVDERALQIAADTADFMLSKRPDIAKAMLKNKADIAVSASNENAYYLPEGRGMTDNSLDPDKFPARGLAGNKASPTVMIAQDELLQNDKSKYPRENVFVHEFGHTIKFLGVADIPDLIHAYEDAYVHAKKSGRWDQATYLISNQEEFFACTTNIWFESVLEREDSTALVNTKKELQIFDPQAYEFFSKIYPDERLPESCWDYDAKFKNEIQITEQPPAKAPAKIPDLDSPDAPKAEYNLSTDYFKILSYLGTNIIQSDGQELNTWWDFSNTWANYNFDALSWRVIKEGDYYRFVLKKTETQKKDLAIMPKDGGATEGTPIAVGAVNQQDDSQLWQLVSSEGYLCQIVNKKSGLVIGTEKEILPTDGTVLVLNKYEQNPSYTNQWRVLRLKDKPGDESLVDDKYAIKPVKADRASALKKSGAK
;
A
#
# COMPACT_ATOMS: atom_id res chain seq x y z
N MET A 1 -32.17 18.92 59.18
CA MET A 1 -32.28 17.50 59.58
C MET A 1 -32.19 16.67 58.29
N LYS A 2 -31.09 15.96 57.94
CA LYS A 2 -30.59 14.63 58.41
C LYS A 2 -31.73 13.61 58.53
N PHE A 3 -31.79 12.44 57.85
CA PHE A 3 -30.81 11.36 57.56
C PHE A 3 -31.24 10.53 56.30
N ARG A 4 -30.31 10.12 55.41
CA ARG A 4 -29.72 8.76 55.15
C ARG A 4 -30.65 7.59 54.77
N GLY A 5 -30.25 6.88 53.70
CA GLY A 5 -29.87 5.46 53.81
C GLY A 5 -30.74 4.44 53.06
N ALA A 6 -30.12 3.80 52.06
CA ALA A 6 -30.25 2.38 51.69
C ALA A 6 -31.64 1.72 51.84
N ASN A 7 -32.36 1.48 50.73
CA ASN A 7 -33.28 0.32 50.62
C ASN A 7 -33.86 0.01 49.22
N LEU A 8 -33.38 0.60 48.11
CA LEU A 8 -33.85 0.20 46.77
C LEU A 8 -33.09 -0.96 46.11
N ARG A 9 -32.00 -1.46 46.71
CA ARG A 9 -31.24 -2.62 46.19
C ARG A 9 -31.84 -3.99 46.58
N ILE A 10 -32.82 -4.02 47.48
CA ILE A 10 -33.36 -5.29 48.00
C ILE A 10 -34.59 -5.78 47.20
N LEU A 11 -35.22 -4.92 46.39
CA LEU A 11 -36.39 -5.34 45.59
C LEU A 11 -36.05 -5.91 44.21
N ALA A 12 -34.81 -5.77 43.72
CA ALA A 12 -34.41 -6.30 42.40
C ALA A 12 -33.77 -7.70 42.47
N LEU A 13 -33.55 -8.26 43.67
CA LEU A 13 -32.88 -9.56 43.84
C LEU A 13 -33.85 -10.76 43.94
N ALA A 14 -35.17 -10.53 43.84
CA ALA A 14 -36.17 -11.59 44.06
C ALA A 14 -36.91 -12.07 42.79
N VAL A 15 -36.53 -11.64 41.59
CA VAL A 15 -37.22 -12.05 40.33
C VAL A 15 -36.33 -12.81 39.34
N SER A 16 -35.04 -13.01 39.62
CA SER A 16 -34.12 -13.68 38.67
C SER A 16 -33.84 -15.17 38.95
N ILE A 17 -34.49 -15.81 39.91
CA ILE A 17 -34.27 -17.24 40.24
C ILE A 17 -35.24 -18.18 39.48
N SER A 18 -35.53 -17.91 38.19
CA SER A 18 -36.44 -18.81 37.44
C SER A 18 -36.14 -19.02 35.96
N LEU A 19 -35.07 -18.45 35.41
CA LEU A 19 -34.64 -18.74 34.04
C LEU A 19 -33.12 -18.90 34.08
N GLY A 20 -32.64 -20.12 33.87
CA GLY A 20 -31.23 -20.52 33.92
C GLY A 20 -30.39 -19.89 32.79
N LEU A 21 -30.24 -18.57 32.81
CA LEU A 21 -29.18 -17.85 32.12
C LEU A 21 -28.08 -17.54 33.13
N THR A 22 -26.97 -18.27 33.02
CA THR A 22 -25.70 -17.86 33.60
C THR A 22 -25.25 -16.60 32.86
N VAL A 23 -25.53 -15.43 33.41
CA VAL A 23 -24.86 -14.19 33.02
C VAL A 23 -23.54 -14.14 33.77
N CYS A 24 -22.46 -14.62 33.14
CA CYS A 24 -21.12 -14.33 33.63
C CYS A 24 -20.84 -12.85 33.37
N PHE A 25 -20.99 -12.03 34.42
CA PHE A 25 -20.30 -10.74 34.48
C PHE A 25 -18.85 -11.02 34.87
N ASP A 26 -17.97 -11.20 33.89
CA ASP A 26 -16.55 -10.97 34.15
C ASP A 26 -16.32 -9.47 34.18
N ALA A 27 -16.12 -8.96 35.40
CA ALA A 27 -15.57 -7.63 35.60
C ALA A 27 -14.19 -7.60 34.96
N SER A 28 -14.08 -6.98 33.77
CA SER A 28 -12.81 -6.68 33.13
C SER A 28 -11.84 -6.12 34.17
N ALA A 29 -10.70 -6.78 34.33
CA ALA A 29 -9.66 -6.39 35.28
C ALA A 29 -9.04 -5.04 34.85
N GLN A 30 -9.72 -3.94 35.17
CA GLN A 30 -9.10 -2.63 35.25
C GLN A 30 -8.31 -2.56 36.55
N THR A 31 -7.02 -2.86 36.48
CA THR A 31 -6.09 -2.59 37.57
C THR A 31 -5.85 -1.08 37.67
N LYS A 32 -6.69 -0.40 38.45
CA LYS A 32 -6.35 0.91 39.01
C LYS A 32 -5.25 0.69 40.07
N ALA A 33 -3.99 0.70 39.67
CA ALA A 33 -2.91 0.88 40.61
C ALA A 33 -2.92 2.36 41.04
N GLU A 34 -3.56 2.65 42.18
CA GLU A 34 -3.72 4.02 42.72
C GLU A 34 -2.39 4.77 42.90
N ASN A 35 -1.25 4.06 42.94
CA ASN A 35 0.12 4.60 43.06
C ASN A 35 1.01 4.41 41.82
N SER A 36 0.51 4.00 40.66
CA SER A 36 1.33 3.88 39.45
C SER A 36 1.19 5.10 38.53
N ASP A 37 2.24 5.46 37.78
CA ASP A 37 2.17 6.45 36.69
C ASP A 37 1.35 5.95 35.48
N VAL A 38 0.88 4.70 35.53
CA VAL A 38 0.00 4.08 34.54
C VAL A 38 -1.46 4.33 34.91
N LYS A 39 -2.22 4.86 33.95
CA LYS A 39 -3.66 5.09 34.02
C LYS A 39 -4.45 3.82 33.66
N GLN A 40 -4.00 3.09 32.65
CA GLN A 40 -4.61 1.84 32.19
C GLN A 40 -3.55 0.99 31.49
N ILE A 41 -3.66 -0.33 31.63
CA ILE A 41 -2.93 -1.29 30.82
C ILE A 41 -3.88 -2.40 30.37
N ARG A 42 -3.78 -2.84 29.12
CA ARG A 42 -4.58 -3.95 28.57
C ARG A 42 -3.87 -4.63 27.42
N LEU A 43 -4.16 -5.91 27.21
CA LEU A 43 -3.91 -6.58 25.93
C LEU A 43 -5.09 -6.28 25.00
N ILE A 44 -4.80 -5.91 23.76
CA ILE A 44 -5.78 -5.80 22.69
C ILE A 44 -5.40 -6.73 21.53
N GLU A 45 -6.38 -7.07 20.70
CA GLU A 45 -6.27 -8.10 19.67
C GLU A 45 -5.61 -9.37 20.23
N ASN A 46 -4.51 -9.86 19.64
CA ASN A 46 -3.82 -11.04 20.16
C ASN A 46 -2.35 -10.77 20.51
N ASN A 47 -1.84 -9.56 20.36
CA ASN A 47 -0.41 -9.29 20.51
C ASN A 47 -0.04 -7.85 20.86
N TYR A 48 -0.99 -6.93 21.05
CA TYR A 48 -0.66 -5.55 21.40
C TYR A 48 -0.98 -5.27 22.87
N ILE A 49 0.01 -4.77 23.60
CA ILE A 49 -0.16 -4.26 24.96
C ILE A 49 -0.26 -2.74 24.86
N GLU A 50 -1.39 -2.18 25.29
CA GLU A 50 -1.57 -0.74 25.42
C GLU A 50 -1.35 -0.30 26.86
N ILE A 51 -0.56 0.75 27.04
CA ILE A 51 -0.31 1.41 28.32
C ILE A 51 -0.70 2.88 28.17
N LEU A 52 -1.76 3.30 28.84
CA LEU A 52 -2.08 4.72 28.98
C LEU A 52 -1.36 5.26 30.22
N TRP A 53 -0.55 6.29 30.03
CA TRP A 53 0.19 6.96 31.10
C TRP A 53 -0.60 8.16 31.63
N LYS A 54 -0.39 8.51 32.91
CA LYS A 54 -0.98 9.70 33.52
C LYS A 54 -0.44 10.99 32.91
N ASP A 55 0.84 10.97 32.55
CA ASP A 55 1.57 12.08 31.93
C ASP A 55 2.30 11.62 30.68
N LYS A 56 2.78 12.59 29.89
CA LYS A 56 3.67 12.32 28.77
C LYS A 56 4.94 11.61 29.24
N VAL A 57 5.39 10.59 28.53
CA VAL A 57 6.59 9.80 28.87
C VAL A 57 7.59 9.75 27.72
N LYS A 58 8.87 9.62 28.06
CA LYS A 58 9.97 9.36 27.12
C LYS A 58 10.49 7.94 27.32
N ASN A 59 11.14 7.40 26.29
CA ASN A 59 11.76 6.07 26.27
C ASN A 59 10.78 4.90 26.49
N SER A 60 9.47 5.16 26.41
CA SER A 60 8.44 4.13 26.57
C SER A 60 8.34 3.18 25.37
N THR A 61 8.97 3.49 24.25
CA THR A 61 9.05 2.63 23.06
C THR A 61 10.21 1.64 23.09
N ILE A 62 11.10 1.74 24.08
CA ILE A 62 12.26 0.85 24.21
C ILE A 62 11.79 -0.44 24.86
N ALA A 63 11.88 -1.57 24.14
CA ALA A 63 11.36 -2.85 24.60
C ALA A 63 12.08 -3.36 25.86
N GLU A 64 13.38 -3.05 25.99
CA GLU A 64 14.24 -3.44 27.10
C GLU A 64 13.82 -2.82 28.44
N ASN A 65 13.06 -1.73 28.40
CA ASN A 65 12.46 -1.11 29.59
C ASN A 65 11.28 -1.91 30.17
N TYR A 66 10.95 -3.07 29.58
CA TYR A 66 9.86 -3.93 30.02
C TYR A 66 10.27 -5.39 30.14
N LYS A 67 9.75 -6.07 31.17
CA LYS A 67 9.71 -7.54 31.25
C LYS A 67 8.27 -7.98 31.23
N VAL A 68 7.90 -8.80 30.26
CA VAL A 68 6.53 -9.31 30.14
C VAL A 68 6.50 -10.79 30.49
N THR A 69 5.48 -11.21 31.24
CA THR A 69 5.16 -12.63 31.38
C THR A 69 3.76 -12.92 30.88
N LEU A 70 3.61 -14.05 30.20
CA LEU A 70 2.35 -14.63 29.75
C LEU A 70 2.17 -15.98 30.45
N ASN A 71 1.12 -16.11 31.27
CA ASN A 71 0.81 -17.30 32.04
C ASN A 71 2.02 -17.78 32.89
N GLY A 72 2.75 -16.82 33.47
CA GLY A 72 3.94 -17.06 34.31
C GLY A 72 5.22 -17.39 33.54
N LYS A 73 5.21 -17.39 32.20
CA LYS A 73 6.41 -17.59 31.37
C LYS A 73 6.85 -16.26 30.75
N SER A 74 8.16 -16.06 30.63
CA SER A 74 8.72 -14.88 29.94
C SER A 74 8.20 -14.79 28.51
N ALA A 75 7.75 -13.61 28.10
CA ALA A 75 7.31 -13.29 26.75
C ALA A 75 8.17 -12.16 26.19
N GLN A 76 8.50 -12.23 24.89
CA GLN A 76 9.33 -11.24 24.23
C GLN A 76 8.47 -10.18 23.55
N LEU A 77 8.97 -8.94 23.58
CA LEU A 77 8.45 -7.85 22.77
C LEU A 77 9.19 -7.80 21.43
N ASP A 78 8.52 -7.34 20.39
CA ASP A 78 9.15 -6.97 19.13
C ASP A 78 9.71 -5.54 19.24
N PRO A 79 11.04 -5.36 19.32
CA PRO A 79 11.64 -4.04 19.49
C PRO A 79 11.41 -3.12 18.29
N GLY A 80 11.11 -3.67 17.10
CA GLY A 80 10.79 -2.90 15.90
C GLY A 80 9.35 -2.36 15.86
N SER A 81 8.48 -2.85 16.76
CA SER A 81 7.04 -2.60 16.73
C SER A 81 6.50 -2.02 18.05
N CYS A 82 7.23 -1.07 18.62
CA CYS A 82 6.84 -0.36 19.85
C CYS A 82 6.65 1.14 19.55
N TYR A 83 5.46 1.66 19.83
CA TYR A 83 5.05 3.01 19.43
C TYR A 83 4.52 3.82 20.61
N TYR A 84 4.67 5.14 20.54
CA TYR A 84 4.15 6.06 21.54
C TYR A 84 3.30 7.15 20.89
N TYR A 85 2.12 7.36 21.45
CA TYR A 85 1.08 8.27 20.95
C TYR A 85 0.66 9.22 22.07
N ASP A 86 1.08 10.48 22.01
CA ASP A 86 0.82 11.48 23.06
C ASP A 86 0.06 12.71 22.55
N ARG A 87 -0.52 12.56 21.36
CA ARG A 87 -0.93 13.67 20.49
C ARG A 87 -2.33 14.18 20.79
N MET A 88 -3.30 13.30 21.01
CA MET A 88 -4.63 13.66 21.56
C MET A 88 -4.65 13.70 23.09
N SER A 89 -3.49 13.90 23.74
CA SER A 89 -3.30 13.79 25.19
C SER A 89 -3.62 12.39 25.75
N ASP A 90 -3.56 11.37 24.91
CA ASP A 90 -3.82 9.98 25.30
C ASP A 90 -2.67 9.39 26.13
N ASN A 91 -1.44 9.86 25.87
CA ASN A 91 -0.20 9.35 26.46
C ASN A 91 -0.15 7.83 26.40
N MET A 92 -0.34 7.23 25.22
CA MET A 92 -0.44 5.79 25.02
C MET A 92 0.86 5.20 24.47
N THR A 93 1.42 4.20 25.15
CA THR A 93 2.41 3.29 24.56
C THR A 93 1.71 2.06 24.02
N SER A 94 2.05 1.64 22.80
CA SER A 94 1.65 0.36 22.23
C SER A 94 2.89 -0.51 22.05
N LEU A 95 2.95 -1.63 22.77
CA LEU A 95 4.04 -2.61 22.66
C LEU A 95 3.51 -3.86 21.94
N LYS A 96 4.23 -4.35 20.93
CA LYS A 96 3.85 -5.59 20.25
C LYS A 96 4.61 -6.77 20.86
N LEU A 97 3.90 -7.83 21.21
CA LEU A 97 4.47 -9.13 21.55
C LEU A 97 5.04 -9.78 20.29
N ALA A 98 6.23 -10.37 20.39
CA ALA A 98 6.87 -11.09 19.29
C ALA A 98 6.07 -12.35 18.87
N GLU A 99 5.32 -12.93 19.80
CA GLU A 99 4.42 -14.06 19.56
C GLU A 99 2.97 -13.69 19.90
N THR A 100 2.02 -14.17 19.10
CA THR A 100 0.59 -13.96 19.34
C THR A 100 0.08 -14.83 20.49
N VAL A 101 -0.78 -14.28 21.33
CA VAL A 101 -1.50 -14.97 22.40
C VAL A 101 -2.68 -15.74 21.80
N SER A 102 -2.66 -17.06 21.88
CA SER A 102 -3.67 -17.92 21.22
C SER A 102 -5.07 -17.84 21.83
N LYS A 103 -5.17 -17.55 23.14
CA LYS A 103 -6.41 -17.38 23.90
C LYS A 103 -6.29 -16.14 24.79
N PRO A 104 -6.38 -14.93 24.21
CA PRO A 104 -6.15 -13.70 24.95
C PRO A 104 -7.13 -13.54 26.14
N GLU A 105 -8.36 -14.02 26.00
CA GLU A 105 -9.39 -14.00 27.05
C GLU A 105 -9.00 -14.76 28.34
N ASP A 106 -8.20 -15.82 28.21
CA ASP A 106 -7.72 -16.65 29.34
C ASP A 106 -6.34 -16.22 29.85
N ALA A 107 -5.69 -15.27 29.16
CA ALA A 107 -4.30 -14.92 29.39
C ALA A 107 -4.10 -14.13 30.68
N LYS A 108 -3.17 -14.58 31.51
CA LYS A 108 -2.68 -13.84 32.68
C LYS A 108 -1.37 -13.18 32.33
N LEU A 109 -1.39 -11.87 32.13
CA LEU A 109 -0.22 -11.10 31.75
C LEU A 109 0.29 -10.25 32.91
N THR A 110 1.61 -10.21 33.04
CA THR A 110 2.28 -9.21 33.87
C THR A 110 3.28 -8.43 33.03
N LEU A 111 3.39 -7.14 33.29
CA LEU A 111 4.41 -6.28 32.71
C LEU A 111 5.11 -5.54 33.84
N THR A 112 6.43 -5.70 33.90
CA THR A 112 7.29 -5.01 34.83
C THR A 112 8.05 -3.92 34.09
N VAL A 113 7.87 -2.66 34.51
CA VAL A 113 8.77 -1.57 34.11
C VAL A 113 10.10 -1.79 34.80
N VAL A 114 11.19 -1.87 34.02
CA VAL A 114 12.55 -2.01 34.52
C VAL A 114 13.37 -0.80 34.14
N ASN A 115 14.37 -0.50 34.95
CA ASN A 115 15.18 0.67 34.72
C ASN A 115 16.67 0.38 34.95
N ASP A 116 17.44 0.34 33.88
CA ASP A 116 18.86 -0.03 33.87
C ASP A 116 19.82 1.15 34.16
N GLY A 117 19.30 2.37 34.24
CA GLY A 117 20.03 3.60 34.49
C GLY A 117 20.58 4.30 33.24
N LYS A 118 20.36 3.78 32.03
CA LYS A 118 20.81 4.38 30.77
C LYS A 118 19.66 5.10 30.06
N ASP A 119 18.62 4.36 29.73
CA ASP A 119 17.48 4.80 28.91
C ASP A 119 16.13 4.58 29.58
N ASP A 120 16.13 4.63 30.92
CA ASP A 120 14.95 4.59 31.80
C ASP A 120 13.75 5.44 31.31
N ILE A 121 12.55 4.88 31.48
CA ILE A 121 11.28 5.57 31.22
C ILE A 121 11.14 6.74 32.20
N ARG A 122 10.73 7.90 31.68
CA ARG A 122 10.64 9.14 32.46
C ARG A 122 9.52 10.04 32.00
N THR A 123 8.94 10.82 32.91
CA THR A 123 7.94 11.83 32.58
C THR A 123 8.56 12.97 31.74
N ALA A 124 7.79 13.52 30.80
CA ALA A 124 8.25 14.60 29.91
C ALA A 124 8.13 16.00 30.54
N SER A 125 7.16 16.19 31.45
CA SER A 125 6.88 17.43 32.17
C SER A 125 7.85 17.72 33.33
N GLY A 126 8.78 16.80 33.61
CA GLY A 126 9.80 16.95 34.63
C GLY A 126 9.29 16.58 36.03
N ASN A 127 9.34 15.28 36.34
CA ASN A 127 9.41 14.73 37.69
C ASN A 127 9.77 13.23 37.59
N GLY A 128 11.05 12.90 37.80
CA GLY A 128 11.50 11.53 38.10
C GLY A 128 11.41 10.48 37.00
N LYS A 129 12.31 9.52 37.10
CA LYS A 129 12.22 8.18 36.51
C LYS A 129 10.91 7.51 36.94
N ILE A 130 10.19 6.88 36.01
CA ILE A 130 9.01 6.07 36.34
C ILE A 130 9.48 4.92 37.25
N ALA A 131 8.84 4.76 38.41
CA ALA A 131 9.24 3.74 39.37
C ALA A 131 9.10 2.34 38.75
N GLU A 132 10.04 1.44 39.07
CA GLU A 132 9.87 0.03 38.72
C GLU A 132 8.60 -0.50 39.37
N THR A 133 7.69 -0.96 38.53
CA THR A 133 6.37 -1.41 38.96
C THR A 133 5.98 -2.63 38.14
N THR A 134 5.31 -3.58 38.77
CA THR A 134 4.74 -4.75 38.09
C THR A 134 3.23 -4.60 38.07
N LEU A 135 2.68 -4.65 36.87
CA LEU A 135 1.25 -4.51 36.61
C LEU A 135 0.71 -5.83 36.08
N GLU A 136 -0.36 -6.32 36.69
CA GLU A 136 -1.16 -7.42 36.14
C GLU A 136 -2.28 -6.86 35.28
N PHE A 137 -2.54 -7.48 34.13
CA PHE A 137 -3.57 -7.05 33.20
C PHE A 137 -4.09 -8.22 32.37
N GLY A 138 -5.25 -8.01 31.75
CA GLY A 138 -5.90 -9.01 30.91
C GLY A 138 -6.24 -8.46 29.53
N TYR A 139 -7.00 -9.25 28.79
CA TYR A 139 -7.51 -8.90 27.48
C TYR A 139 -8.73 -8.00 27.57
N GLU A 140 -8.70 -6.89 26.83
CA GLU A 140 -9.84 -6.03 26.57
C GLU A 140 -9.80 -5.66 25.08
N PRO A 141 -10.67 -6.23 24.23
CA PRO A 141 -10.60 -6.02 22.79
C PRO A 141 -10.73 -4.54 22.42
N PHE A 142 -9.97 -4.09 21.43
CA PHE A 142 -10.11 -2.75 20.88
C PHE A 142 -11.44 -2.62 20.14
N TYR A 143 -11.74 -3.59 19.28
CA TYR A 143 -12.99 -3.65 18.54
C TYR A 143 -14.12 -4.24 19.38
N GLN A 144 -15.08 -3.39 19.75
CA GLN A 144 -16.21 -3.74 20.63
C GLN A 144 -17.55 -3.71 19.90
N LYS A 145 -17.61 -3.08 18.73
CA LYS A 145 -18.77 -3.09 17.84
C LYS A 145 -18.40 -3.76 16.54
N LYS A 146 -19.30 -4.61 16.03
CA LYS A 146 -19.10 -5.34 14.78
C LYS A 146 -20.44 -5.50 14.07
N VAL A 147 -20.44 -5.31 12.75
CA VAL A 147 -21.49 -5.79 11.84
C VAL A 147 -20.84 -6.65 10.77
N THR A 148 -21.63 -7.43 10.05
CA THR A 148 -21.16 -8.21 8.91
C THR A 148 -22.00 -7.82 7.71
N SER A 149 -21.34 -7.42 6.63
CA SER A 149 -22.03 -7.08 5.39
C SER A 149 -22.72 -8.32 4.79
N LYS A 150 -23.68 -8.14 3.88
CA LYS A 150 -24.39 -9.23 3.21
C LYS A 150 -23.45 -10.09 2.37
N LEU A 151 -22.40 -9.49 1.80
CA LEU A 151 -21.35 -10.22 1.09
C LEU A 151 -20.36 -10.92 2.02
N GLY A 152 -20.39 -10.63 3.32
CA GLY A 152 -19.60 -11.33 4.35
C GLY A 152 -18.41 -10.55 4.89
N PHE A 153 -18.26 -9.27 4.56
CA PHE A 153 -17.16 -8.45 5.07
C PHE A 153 -17.38 -8.11 6.55
N PRO A 154 -16.41 -8.40 7.44
CA PRO A 154 -16.43 -7.88 8.80
C PRO A 154 -16.27 -6.36 8.78
N VAL A 155 -17.12 -5.65 9.52
CA VAL A 155 -16.98 -4.22 9.75
C VAL A 155 -16.92 -3.98 11.24
N LYS A 156 -15.81 -3.39 11.72
CA LYS A 156 -15.47 -3.33 13.14
C LYS A 156 -15.14 -1.91 13.57
N GLY A 157 -15.46 -1.60 14.82
CA GLY A 157 -15.18 -0.30 15.43
C GLY A 157 -15.05 -0.40 16.95
N SER A 158 -14.47 0.62 17.57
CA SER A 158 -14.46 0.74 19.03
C SER A 158 -15.87 0.98 19.57
N LYS A 159 -16.04 0.95 20.89
CA LYS A 159 -17.30 1.35 21.54
C LYS A 159 -17.74 2.79 21.23
N ASN A 160 -16.82 3.66 20.81
CA ASN A 160 -17.08 5.07 20.53
C ASN A 160 -17.61 5.30 19.11
N VAL A 161 -17.48 4.30 18.23
CA VAL A 161 -17.96 4.39 16.85
C VAL A 161 -19.48 4.34 16.80
N ASP A 162 -20.10 5.19 15.98
CA ASP A 162 -21.52 5.15 15.70
C ASP A 162 -21.87 3.87 14.91
N GLU A 163 -22.84 3.09 15.38
CA GLU A 163 -23.28 1.87 14.69
C GLU A 163 -23.80 2.16 13.29
N ARG A 164 -24.38 3.36 13.07
CA ARG A 164 -24.79 3.80 11.74
C ARG A 164 -23.62 3.89 10.78
N ALA A 165 -22.44 4.32 11.23
CA ALA A 165 -21.25 4.39 10.38
C ALA A 165 -20.81 2.98 9.93
N LEU A 166 -20.83 2.01 10.84
CA LEU A 166 -20.54 0.61 10.51
C LEU A 166 -21.51 0.07 9.45
N GLN A 167 -22.80 0.38 9.59
CA GLN A 167 -23.82 -0.05 8.64
C GLN A 167 -23.66 0.62 7.27
N ILE A 168 -23.36 1.93 7.22
CA ILE A 168 -23.09 2.64 5.96
C ILE A 168 -21.89 2.03 5.22
N ALA A 169 -20.81 1.70 5.94
CA ALA A 169 -19.65 1.06 5.34
C ALA A 169 -19.99 -0.32 4.76
N ALA A 170 -20.75 -1.13 5.51
CA ALA A 170 -21.22 -2.44 5.07
C ALA A 170 -22.10 -2.35 3.81
N ASP A 171 -23.12 -1.47 3.83
CA ASP A 171 -24.05 -1.30 2.72
C ASP A 171 -23.36 -0.72 1.47
N THR A 172 -22.41 0.20 1.65
CA THR A 172 -21.62 0.76 0.55
C THR A 172 -20.75 -0.32 -0.10
N ALA A 173 -20.04 -1.13 0.70
CA ALA A 173 -19.21 -2.23 0.21
C ALA A 173 -20.04 -3.28 -0.54
N ASP A 174 -21.19 -3.67 0.02
CA ASP A 174 -22.12 -4.61 -0.62
C ASP A 174 -22.65 -4.08 -1.95
N PHE A 175 -22.98 -2.79 -2.01
CA PHE A 175 -23.49 -2.16 -3.22
C PHE A 175 -22.42 -2.10 -4.31
N MET A 176 -21.21 -1.60 -3.98
CA MET A 176 -20.11 -1.49 -4.94
C MET A 176 -19.79 -2.83 -5.60
N LEU A 177 -19.89 -3.94 -4.85
CA LEU A 177 -19.57 -5.29 -5.32
C LEU A 177 -20.77 -6.10 -5.83
N SER A 178 -21.98 -5.52 -5.83
CA SER A 178 -23.23 -6.23 -6.13
C SER A 178 -23.28 -6.86 -7.52
N LYS A 179 -22.61 -6.26 -8.51
CA LYS A 179 -22.50 -6.79 -9.89
C LYS A 179 -21.52 -7.96 -10.02
N ARG A 180 -20.51 -8.03 -9.13
CA ARG A 180 -19.41 -9.01 -9.20
C ARG A 180 -19.15 -9.70 -7.86
N PRO A 181 -20.02 -10.62 -7.42
CA PRO A 181 -19.82 -11.40 -6.21
C PRO A 181 -18.55 -12.26 -6.20
N ASP A 182 -17.97 -12.57 -7.36
CA ASP A 182 -16.69 -13.26 -7.48
C ASP A 182 -15.49 -12.39 -7.05
N ILE A 183 -15.54 -11.08 -7.32
CA ILE A 183 -14.55 -10.13 -6.78
C ILE A 183 -14.66 -10.09 -5.25
N ALA A 184 -15.87 -10.04 -4.69
CA ALA A 184 -16.07 -10.08 -3.24
C ALA A 184 -15.51 -11.36 -2.61
N LYS A 185 -15.70 -12.52 -3.26
CA LYS A 185 -15.11 -13.81 -2.81
C LYS A 185 -13.58 -13.77 -2.83
N ALA A 186 -12.97 -13.18 -3.85
CA ALA A 186 -11.51 -13.02 -3.91
C ALA A 186 -11.01 -12.12 -2.77
N MET A 187 -11.70 -11.00 -2.50
CA MET A 187 -11.36 -10.12 -1.38
C MET A 187 -11.45 -10.83 -0.02
N LEU A 188 -12.50 -11.61 0.23
CA LEU A 188 -12.64 -12.39 1.48
C LEU A 188 -11.60 -13.50 1.61
N LYS A 189 -11.23 -14.14 0.50
CA LYS A 189 -10.11 -15.09 0.47
C LYS A 189 -8.81 -14.40 0.93
N ASN A 190 -8.61 -13.16 0.50
CA ASN A 190 -7.51 -12.29 0.89
C ASN A 190 -7.74 -11.53 2.22
N LYS A 191 -8.73 -11.95 3.02
CA LYS A 191 -9.00 -11.47 4.39
C LYS A 191 -9.39 -10.00 4.47
N ALA A 192 -9.94 -9.44 3.40
CA ALA A 192 -10.45 -8.07 3.40
C ALA A 192 -11.50 -7.87 4.51
N ASP A 193 -11.34 -6.79 5.27
CA ASP A 193 -12.31 -6.31 6.25
C ASP A 193 -12.24 -4.78 6.37
N ILE A 194 -13.17 -4.21 7.13
CA ILE A 194 -13.34 -2.76 7.25
C ILE A 194 -13.22 -2.37 8.73
N ALA A 195 -12.31 -1.44 9.05
CA ALA A 195 -12.18 -0.86 10.38
C ALA A 195 -12.59 0.62 10.36
N VAL A 196 -13.50 0.98 11.27
CA VAL A 196 -14.00 2.34 11.40
C VAL A 196 -13.44 2.98 12.67
N SER A 197 -12.82 4.15 12.55
CA SER A 197 -12.37 4.95 13.70
C SER A 197 -13.41 5.98 14.13
N ALA A 198 -13.56 6.21 15.43
CA ALA A 198 -14.44 7.25 15.95
C ALA A 198 -13.89 8.67 15.66
N SER A 199 -14.73 9.70 15.80
CA SER A 199 -14.33 11.09 15.50
C SER A 199 -13.15 11.60 16.33
N ASN A 200 -12.98 11.05 17.53
CA ASN A 200 -11.88 11.36 18.46
C ASN A 200 -10.75 10.32 18.42
N GLU A 201 -10.76 9.41 17.43
CA GLU A 201 -9.73 8.40 17.22
C GLU A 201 -8.97 8.71 15.93
N ASN A 202 -7.66 8.42 15.91
CA ASN A 202 -6.84 8.50 14.72
C ASN A 202 -6.82 7.13 14.01
N ALA A 203 -6.83 7.08 12.68
CA ALA A 203 -6.72 5.82 11.93
C ALA A 203 -5.46 5.02 12.33
N TYR A 204 -4.37 5.70 12.68
CA TYR A 204 -3.13 5.07 13.16
C TYR A 204 -3.23 4.46 14.57
N TYR A 205 -4.33 4.68 15.29
CA TYR A 205 -4.61 4.05 16.58
C TYR A 205 -5.29 2.69 16.44
N LEU A 206 -5.98 2.48 15.31
CA LEU A 206 -6.50 1.18 14.96
C LEU A 206 -5.35 0.17 14.97
N PRO A 207 -5.54 -1.05 15.52
CA PRO A 207 -4.48 -2.06 15.59
C PRO A 207 -3.70 -2.24 14.29
N GLU A 208 -4.37 -2.17 13.15
CA GLU A 208 -3.82 -2.34 11.80
C GLU A 208 -3.03 -1.12 11.31
N GLY A 209 -3.33 0.08 11.83
CA GLY A 209 -2.65 1.33 11.51
C GLY A 209 -1.35 1.57 12.30
N ARG A 210 -1.03 0.69 13.25
CA ARG A 210 0.13 0.88 14.15
C ARG A 210 1.43 0.71 13.39
N GLY A 211 2.30 1.72 13.49
CA GLY A 211 3.58 1.74 12.80
C GLY A 211 3.54 2.19 11.36
N MET A 212 2.36 2.55 10.82
CA MET A 212 2.24 3.10 9.47
C MET A 212 2.71 4.56 9.35
N THR A 213 2.91 5.25 10.48
CA THR A 213 3.59 6.54 10.52
C THR A 213 5.04 6.32 10.88
N ASP A 214 5.97 6.76 10.02
CA ASP A 214 7.33 6.99 10.49
C ASP A 214 7.34 8.17 11.47
N ASN A 215 8.42 8.34 12.24
CA ASN A 215 8.57 9.48 13.15
C ASN A 215 8.74 10.83 12.42
N SER A 216 8.70 10.86 11.07
CA SER A 216 8.93 12.05 10.24
C SER A 216 7.63 12.70 9.75
N LEU A 217 6.56 11.91 9.61
CA LEU A 217 5.22 12.40 9.36
C LEU A 217 4.53 12.72 10.67
N ASP A 218 3.95 13.92 10.75
CA ASP A 218 3.16 14.35 11.90
C ASP A 218 1.69 13.94 11.69
N PRO A 219 1.19 12.85 12.29
CA PRO A 219 -0.20 12.41 12.16
C PRO A 219 -1.26 13.42 12.62
N ASP A 220 -0.92 14.52 13.30
CA ASP A 220 -1.87 15.62 13.57
C ASP A 220 -1.90 16.63 12.43
N LYS A 221 -0.77 16.83 11.73
CA LYS A 221 -0.71 17.63 10.50
C LYS A 221 -1.28 16.89 9.29
N PHE A 222 -1.17 15.56 9.27
CA PHE A 222 -1.64 14.70 8.18
C PHE A 222 -2.36 13.44 8.69
N PRO A 223 -3.46 13.57 9.45
CA PRO A 223 -4.22 12.40 9.88
C PRO A 223 -4.85 11.75 8.65
N ALA A 224 -4.52 10.48 8.42
CA ALA A 224 -5.23 9.71 7.41
C ALA A 224 -6.68 9.54 7.87
N ARG A 225 -7.62 9.94 7.02
CA ARG A 225 -9.06 9.79 7.25
C ARG A 225 -9.63 8.56 6.55
N GLY A 226 -8.88 8.03 5.60
CA GLY A 226 -9.06 6.76 4.92
C GLY A 226 -7.69 6.17 4.59
N LEU A 227 -7.59 4.85 4.61
CA LEU A 227 -6.44 4.09 4.13
C LEU A 227 -6.93 2.77 3.54
N ALA A 228 -6.57 2.51 2.29
CA ALA A 228 -6.90 1.27 1.60
C ALA A 228 -6.25 0.03 2.22
N GLY A 229 -6.96 -1.10 2.16
CA GLY A 229 -6.42 -2.42 2.44
C GLY A 229 -5.64 -2.97 1.25
N ASN A 230 -4.55 -3.70 1.52
CA ASN A 230 -3.72 -4.39 0.54
C ASN A 230 -3.30 -5.79 1.03
N LYS A 231 -2.52 -6.54 0.26
CA LYS A 231 -2.19 -7.94 0.62
C LYS A 231 -1.37 -8.08 1.92
N ALA A 232 -0.62 -7.05 2.32
CA ALA A 232 0.13 -7.04 3.58
C ALA A 232 -0.73 -6.62 4.78
N SER A 233 -1.66 -5.69 4.57
CA SER A 233 -2.63 -5.24 5.57
C SER A 233 -4.01 -5.13 4.90
N PRO A 234 -4.87 -6.17 4.98
CA PRO A 234 -6.07 -6.28 4.15
C PRO A 234 -7.25 -5.42 4.64
N THR A 235 -7.07 -4.70 5.73
CA THR A 235 -8.10 -3.87 6.35
C THR A 235 -8.16 -2.51 5.70
N VAL A 236 -9.30 -2.14 5.14
CA VAL A 236 -9.58 -0.74 4.82
C VAL A 236 -9.94 0.00 6.11
N MET A 237 -9.26 1.12 6.37
CA MET A 237 -9.50 1.96 7.54
C MET A 237 -10.20 3.24 7.11
N ILE A 238 -11.23 3.66 7.84
CA ILE A 238 -12.01 4.86 7.50
C ILE A 238 -12.52 5.55 8.77
N ALA A 239 -12.46 6.88 8.81
CA ALA A 239 -13.05 7.63 9.91
C ALA A 239 -14.58 7.71 9.76
N GLN A 240 -15.30 7.52 10.86
CA GLN A 240 -16.77 7.53 10.86
C GLN A 240 -17.37 8.83 10.31
N ASP A 241 -16.69 9.97 10.48
CA ASP A 241 -17.21 11.26 10.01
C ASP A 241 -17.23 11.35 8.48
N GLU A 242 -16.32 10.64 7.79
CA GLU A 242 -16.32 10.57 6.32
C GLU A 242 -17.48 9.70 5.82
N LEU A 243 -17.82 8.62 6.54
CA LEU A 243 -19.00 7.78 6.23
C LEU A 243 -20.32 8.51 6.52
N LEU A 244 -20.39 9.19 7.67
CA LEU A 244 -21.57 9.94 8.11
C LEU A 244 -21.72 11.28 7.37
N GLN A 245 -20.66 11.74 6.70
CA GLN A 245 -20.59 13.02 5.97
C GLN A 245 -20.99 14.24 6.82
N ASN A 246 -20.67 14.18 8.12
CA ASN A 246 -21.01 15.22 9.08
C ASN A 246 -20.07 16.43 8.97
N ASP A 247 -20.27 17.42 9.83
CA ASP A 247 -19.51 18.67 9.89
C ASP A 247 -18.01 18.51 10.24
N LYS A 248 -17.60 17.32 10.70
CA LYS A 248 -16.20 16.98 11.01
C LYS A 248 -15.49 16.25 9.87
N SER A 249 -16.19 15.93 8.78
CA SER A 249 -15.55 15.39 7.57
C SER A 249 -14.51 16.38 7.05
N LYS A 250 -13.29 15.89 6.76
CA LYS A 250 -12.24 16.71 6.15
C LYS A 250 -12.35 16.76 4.63
N TYR A 251 -13.16 15.87 4.05
CA TYR A 251 -13.31 15.68 2.62
C TYR A 251 -14.78 15.82 2.20
N PRO A 252 -15.44 16.96 2.45
CA PRO A 252 -16.88 17.12 2.20
C PRO A 252 -17.27 17.10 0.72
N ARG A 253 -16.30 17.00 -0.19
CA ARG A 253 -16.46 17.05 -1.64
C ARG A 253 -16.29 15.70 -2.33
N GLU A 254 -15.97 14.64 -1.59
CA GLU A 254 -15.76 13.31 -2.13
C GLU A 254 -16.14 12.23 -1.10
N ASN A 255 -16.46 11.04 -1.59
CA ASN A 255 -16.66 9.88 -0.74
C ASN A 255 -15.31 9.16 -0.57
N VAL A 256 -14.63 9.45 0.54
CA VAL A 256 -13.33 8.84 0.87
C VAL A 256 -13.45 7.32 0.96
N PHE A 257 -14.55 6.78 1.50
CA PHE A 257 -14.70 5.33 1.61
C PHE A 257 -14.81 4.65 0.23
N VAL A 258 -15.53 5.25 -0.73
CA VAL A 258 -15.61 4.74 -2.10
C VAL A 258 -14.23 4.73 -2.77
N HIS A 259 -13.40 5.75 -2.53
CA HIS A 259 -12.02 5.79 -2.99
C HIS A 259 -11.16 4.67 -2.39
N GLU A 260 -11.05 4.61 -1.06
CA GLU A 260 -10.20 3.65 -0.37
C GLU A 260 -10.67 2.20 -0.55
N PHE A 261 -11.99 1.98 -0.58
CA PHE A 261 -12.54 0.68 -0.89
C PHE A 261 -12.33 0.33 -2.37
N GLY A 262 -12.30 1.30 -3.29
CA GLY A 262 -11.89 1.12 -4.68
C GLY A 262 -10.45 0.57 -4.80
N HIS A 263 -9.49 1.19 -4.11
CA HIS A 263 -8.12 0.65 -3.99
C HIS A 263 -8.15 -0.79 -3.44
N THR A 264 -8.90 -1.02 -2.37
CA THR A 264 -9.00 -2.34 -1.72
C THR A 264 -9.61 -3.41 -2.65
N ILE A 265 -10.63 -3.05 -3.43
CA ILE A 265 -11.22 -3.89 -4.48
C ILE A 265 -10.17 -4.27 -5.52
N LYS A 266 -9.32 -3.31 -5.93
CA LYS A 266 -8.23 -3.59 -6.87
C LYS A 266 -7.23 -4.58 -6.28
N PHE A 267 -6.64 -4.27 -5.12
CA PHE A 267 -5.56 -5.06 -4.53
C PHE A 267 -5.97 -6.46 -4.09
N LEU A 268 -7.18 -6.59 -3.53
CA LEU A 268 -7.62 -7.83 -2.88
C LEU A 268 -8.62 -8.63 -3.73
N GLY A 269 -9.22 -8.01 -4.76
CA GLY A 269 -10.21 -8.63 -5.62
C GLY A 269 -9.73 -8.76 -7.06
N VAL A 270 -9.66 -7.62 -7.76
CA VAL A 270 -9.36 -7.56 -9.20
C VAL A 270 -7.99 -8.18 -9.53
N ALA A 271 -6.96 -7.89 -8.71
CA ALA A 271 -5.59 -8.38 -8.91
C ALA A 271 -5.46 -9.91 -8.86
N ASP A 272 -6.45 -10.63 -8.31
CA ASP A 272 -6.47 -12.09 -8.24
C ASP A 272 -7.28 -12.75 -9.37
N ILE A 273 -7.88 -11.95 -10.27
CA ILE A 273 -8.66 -12.41 -11.41
C ILE A 273 -7.95 -11.96 -12.70
N PRO A 274 -7.15 -12.83 -13.35
CA PRO A 274 -6.25 -12.47 -14.45
C PRO A 274 -6.89 -11.64 -15.56
N ASP A 275 -8.06 -12.06 -16.07
CA ASP A 275 -8.74 -11.33 -17.15
C ASP A 275 -9.16 -9.91 -16.73
N LEU A 276 -9.47 -9.68 -15.45
CA LEU A 276 -9.85 -8.35 -14.98
C LEU A 276 -8.64 -7.45 -14.77
N ILE A 277 -7.58 -7.95 -14.14
CA ILE A 277 -6.38 -7.13 -13.93
C ILE A 277 -5.76 -6.74 -15.28
N HIS A 278 -5.67 -7.65 -16.24
CA HIS A 278 -5.17 -7.30 -17.57
C HIS A 278 -6.09 -6.32 -18.31
N ALA A 279 -7.41 -6.50 -18.25
CA ALA A 279 -8.35 -5.55 -18.86
C ALA A 279 -8.28 -4.15 -18.21
N TYR A 280 -8.05 -4.10 -16.90
CA TYR A 280 -7.82 -2.84 -16.19
C TYR A 280 -6.53 -2.15 -16.66
N GLU A 281 -5.44 -2.92 -16.71
CA GLU A 281 -4.13 -2.44 -17.10
C GLU A 281 -4.13 -1.91 -18.54
N ASP A 282 -4.83 -2.58 -19.45
CA ASP A 282 -5.06 -2.07 -20.81
C ASP A 282 -5.76 -0.72 -20.82
N ALA A 283 -6.82 -0.56 -20.03
CA ALA A 283 -7.54 0.71 -19.91
C ALA A 283 -6.64 1.82 -19.33
N TYR A 284 -5.85 1.52 -18.29
CA TYR A 284 -4.92 2.49 -17.71
C TYR A 284 -3.78 2.86 -18.68
N VAL A 285 -3.20 1.89 -19.39
CA VAL A 285 -2.16 2.14 -20.40
C VAL A 285 -2.71 3.01 -21.52
N HIS A 286 -3.93 2.76 -21.99
CA HIS A 286 -4.57 3.63 -22.97
C HIS A 286 -4.82 5.04 -22.42
N ALA A 287 -5.31 5.17 -21.19
CA ALA A 287 -5.50 6.45 -20.52
C ALA A 287 -4.20 7.27 -20.51
N LYS A 288 -3.06 6.66 -20.13
CA LYS A 288 -1.74 7.29 -20.15
C LYS A 288 -1.29 7.65 -21.57
N LYS A 289 -1.38 6.72 -22.52
CA LYS A 289 -0.93 6.92 -23.91
C LYS A 289 -1.71 7.99 -24.65
N SER A 290 -3.02 8.05 -24.43
CA SER A 290 -3.88 9.00 -25.12
C SER A 290 -3.57 10.46 -24.75
N GLY A 291 -2.96 10.68 -23.58
CA GLY A 291 -2.62 12.00 -23.09
C GLY A 291 -3.82 12.93 -22.86
N ARG A 292 -5.05 12.38 -22.84
CA ARG A 292 -6.29 13.13 -22.60
C ARG A 292 -6.39 13.60 -21.15
N TRP A 293 -6.01 12.73 -20.22
CA TRP A 293 -5.84 13.09 -18.82
C TRP A 293 -4.62 14.00 -18.67
N ASP A 294 -4.80 15.14 -18.04
CA ASP A 294 -3.68 16.01 -17.66
C ASP A 294 -2.77 15.28 -16.67
N GLN A 295 -1.47 15.25 -16.94
CA GLN A 295 -0.49 14.50 -16.15
C GLN A 295 -0.26 15.12 -14.77
N ALA A 296 -0.66 16.38 -14.55
CA ALA A 296 -0.62 17.00 -13.22
C ALA A 296 -1.73 16.49 -12.28
N THR A 297 -2.68 15.69 -12.79
CA THR A 297 -3.83 15.20 -12.01
C THR A 297 -3.45 14.05 -11.09
N TYR A 298 -3.99 14.08 -9.87
CA TYR A 298 -3.90 12.97 -8.93
C TYR A 298 -4.42 11.64 -9.50
N LEU A 299 -5.59 11.65 -10.17
CA LEU A 299 -6.21 10.50 -10.83
C LEU A 299 -5.26 9.75 -11.80
N ILE A 300 -4.39 10.44 -12.55
CA ILE A 300 -3.52 9.80 -13.54
C ILE A 300 -2.05 9.68 -13.07
N SER A 301 -1.81 9.98 -11.79
CA SER A 301 -0.48 9.98 -11.19
C SER A 301 0.13 8.59 -11.14
N ASN A 302 -0.67 7.57 -10.82
CA ASN A 302 -0.30 6.17 -10.85
C ASN A 302 -1.52 5.27 -11.12
N GLN A 303 -1.27 3.97 -11.32
CA GLN A 303 -2.32 2.99 -11.63
C GLN A 303 -3.24 2.68 -10.44
N GLU A 304 -2.88 3.00 -9.22
CA GLU A 304 -3.75 2.77 -8.06
C GLU A 304 -4.78 3.91 -8.00
N GLU A 305 -4.30 5.16 -8.07
CA GLU A 305 -5.16 6.35 -8.04
C GLU A 305 -6.10 6.43 -9.24
N PHE A 306 -5.67 5.92 -10.40
CA PHE A 306 -6.55 5.83 -11.56
C PHE A 306 -7.76 4.95 -11.26
N PHE A 307 -7.56 3.82 -10.58
CA PHE A 307 -8.65 2.92 -10.23
C PHE A 307 -9.59 3.56 -9.21
N ALA A 308 -9.04 4.09 -8.12
CA ALA A 308 -9.81 4.64 -7.01
C ALA A 308 -10.53 5.94 -7.37
N CYS A 309 -9.87 6.87 -8.06
CA CYS A 309 -10.52 8.09 -8.53
C CYS A 309 -11.60 7.81 -9.58
N THR A 310 -11.36 6.87 -10.52
CA THR A 310 -12.39 6.52 -11.51
C THR A 310 -13.55 5.76 -10.87
N THR A 311 -13.31 5.03 -9.77
CA THR A 311 -14.38 4.46 -8.94
C THR A 311 -15.28 5.56 -8.35
N ASN A 312 -14.70 6.65 -7.85
CA ASN A 312 -15.46 7.82 -7.41
C ASN A 312 -16.28 8.45 -8.54
N ILE A 313 -15.71 8.58 -9.75
CA ILE A 313 -16.44 9.06 -10.94
C ILE A 313 -17.60 8.12 -11.27
N TRP A 314 -17.38 6.80 -11.20
CA TRP A 314 -18.42 5.81 -11.51
C TRP A 314 -19.62 5.90 -10.55
N PHE A 315 -19.38 6.13 -9.27
CA PHE A 315 -20.46 6.30 -8.30
C PHE A 315 -20.95 7.75 -8.16
N GLU A 316 -20.40 8.67 -8.95
CA GLU A 316 -20.72 10.10 -8.94
C GLU A 316 -20.58 10.68 -7.53
N SER A 317 -19.51 10.24 -6.85
CA SER A 317 -19.22 10.52 -5.45
C SER A 317 -18.02 11.45 -5.28
N VAL A 318 -17.78 12.31 -6.26
CA VAL A 318 -16.77 13.37 -6.26
C VAL A 318 -17.32 14.61 -6.94
N LEU A 319 -17.03 15.78 -6.39
CA LEU A 319 -17.41 17.06 -7.00
C LEU A 319 -16.42 17.49 -8.07
N GLU A 320 -16.92 18.17 -9.11
CA GLU A 320 -16.10 18.94 -10.03
C GLU A 320 -15.23 19.95 -9.27
N ARG A 321 -14.07 20.28 -9.82
CA ARG A 321 -13.27 21.43 -9.34
C ARG A 321 -12.84 22.29 -10.52
N GLU A 322 -13.03 23.59 -10.41
CA GLU A 322 -12.60 24.56 -11.44
C GLU A 322 -11.06 24.65 -11.56
N ASP A 323 -10.33 24.37 -10.48
CA ASP A 323 -8.87 24.44 -10.38
C ASP A 323 -8.17 23.08 -10.58
N SER A 324 -8.94 22.04 -10.87
CA SER A 324 -8.41 20.71 -11.13
C SER A 324 -9.04 20.10 -12.37
N THR A 325 -8.35 19.12 -12.89
CA THR A 325 -8.71 18.31 -14.06
C THR A 325 -9.85 17.32 -13.79
N ALA A 326 -10.50 17.41 -12.63
CA ALA A 326 -11.76 16.75 -12.28
C ALA A 326 -12.98 17.37 -12.97
N LEU A 327 -12.88 17.61 -14.29
CA LEU A 327 -14.05 17.94 -15.12
C LEU A 327 -14.94 16.72 -15.36
N VAL A 328 -14.40 15.51 -15.21
CA VAL A 328 -15.13 14.26 -15.31
C VAL A 328 -15.56 13.87 -13.89
N ASN A 329 -16.85 13.92 -13.58
CA ASN A 329 -17.35 13.43 -12.29
C ASN A 329 -18.59 12.53 -12.40
N THR A 330 -19.05 12.25 -13.63
CA THR A 330 -20.10 11.28 -13.92
C THR A 330 -19.66 10.14 -14.83
N LYS A 331 -20.41 9.04 -14.78
CA LYS A 331 -20.28 7.91 -15.72
C LYS A 331 -20.45 8.32 -17.17
N LYS A 332 -21.39 9.24 -17.44
CA LYS A 332 -21.69 9.72 -18.80
C LYS A 332 -20.54 10.52 -19.37
N GLU A 333 -19.94 11.39 -18.57
CA GLU A 333 -18.75 12.13 -18.98
C GLU A 333 -17.56 11.20 -19.17
N LEU A 334 -17.38 10.21 -18.29
CA LEU A 334 -16.33 9.20 -18.44
C LEU A 334 -16.50 8.43 -19.75
N GLN A 335 -17.73 8.07 -20.12
CA GLN A 335 -18.04 7.39 -21.38
C GLN A 335 -17.60 8.20 -22.60
N ILE A 336 -17.72 9.53 -22.53
CA ILE A 336 -17.30 10.43 -23.62
C ILE A 336 -15.79 10.66 -23.57
N PHE A 337 -15.24 10.94 -22.39
CA PHE A 337 -13.86 11.35 -22.18
C PHE A 337 -12.88 10.19 -22.37
N ASP A 338 -13.09 9.08 -21.66
CA ASP A 338 -12.28 7.86 -21.70
C ASP A 338 -13.17 6.59 -21.81
N PRO A 339 -13.63 6.26 -23.04
CA PRO A 339 -14.51 5.13 -23.28
C PRO A 339 -13.93 3.78 -22.85
N GLN A 340 -12.60 3.61 -22.83
CA GLN A 340 -11.98 2.35 -22.43
C GLN A 340 -11.98 2.18 -20.91
N ALA A 341 -11.70 3.26 -20.17
CA ALA A 341 -11.91 3.26 -18.73
C ALA A 341 -13.38 2.98 -18.40
N TYR A 342 -14.32 3.68 -19.07
CA TYR A 342 -15.75 3.43 -18.91
C TYR A 342 -16.11 1.95 -19.15
N GLU A 343 -15.61 1.36 -20.24
CA GLU A 343 -15.89 -0.04 -20.58
C GLU A 343 -15.43 -0.98 -19.45
N PHE A 344 -14.21 -0.79 -18.92
CA PHE A 344 -13.72 -1.59 -17.80
C PHE A 344 -14.62 -1.45 -16.56
N PHE A 345 -14.88 -0.21 -16.11
CA PHE A 345 -15.67 0.01 -14.90
C PHE A 345 -17.12 -0.48 -15.04
N SER A 346 -17.70 -0.40 -16.24
CA SER A 346 -19.01 -0.96 -16.54
C SER A 346 -19.06 -2.49 -16.40
N LYS A 347 -17.95 -3.21 -16.53
CA LYS A 347 -17.90 -4.67 -16.34
C LYS A 347 -17.88 -5.07 -14.87
N ILE A 348 -17.46 -4.18 -13.96
CA ILE A 348 -17.25 -4.52 -12.55
C ILE A 348 -18.26 -3.89 -11.58
N TYR A 349 -18.83 -2.73 -11.92
CA TYR A 349 -19.71 -1.99 -11.01
C TYR A 349 -21.16 -1.93 -11.51
N PRO A 350 -22.16 -1.91 -10.59
CA PRO A 350 -23.55 -1.68 -10.94
C PRO A 350 -23.73 -0.31 -11.61
N ASP A 351 -24.74 -0.20 -12.47
CA ASP A 351 -24.97 1.00 -13.27
C ASP A 351 -25.67 2.10 -12.43
N GLU A 352 -26.36 1.71 -11.36
CA GLU A 352 -27.06 2.59 -10.44
C GLU A 352 -26.08 3.48 -9.62
N ARG A 353 -26.59 4.61 -9.12
CA ARG A 353 -25.91 5.41 -8.08
C ARG A 353 -25.94 4.68 -6.74
N LEU A 354 -25.03 5.03 -5.83
CA LEU A 354 -25.08 4.54 -4.46
C LEU A 354 -26.45 4.83 -3.83
N PRO A 355 -26.92 4.01 -2.87
CA PRO A 355 -28.11 4.34 -2.09
C PRO A 355 -27.95 5.70 -1.39
N GLU A 356 -29.03 6.48 -1.28
CA GLU A 356 -29.02 7.78 -0.59
C GLU A 356 -28.57 7.69 0.88
N SER A 357 -28.76 6.52 1.51
CA SER A 357 -28.24 6.24 2.86
C SER A 357 -26.71 6.21 2.93
N CYS A 358 -26.04 6.00 1.80
CA CYS A 358 -24.59 5.88 1.67
C CYS A 358 -23.94 7.17 1.12
N TRP A 359 -24.66 7.94 0.31
CA TRP A 359 -24.17 9.19 -0.27
C TRP A 359 -25.32 10.19 -0.52
N ASP A 360 -25.22 11.38 0.06
CA ASP A 360 -26.23 12.44 -0.07
C ASP A 360 -25.99 13.24 -1.35
N TYR A 361 -26.56 12.78 -2.47
CA TYR A 361 -26.38 13.44 -3.77
C TYR A 361 -26.94 14.87 -3.79
N ASP A 362 -28.03 15.15 -3.08
CA ASP A 362 -28.66 16.48 -3.09
C ASP A 362 -27.78 17.53 -2.40
N ALA A 363 -27.12 17.15 -1.30
CA ALA A 363 -26.25 18.06 -0.57
C ALA A 363 -24.79 18.05 -1.07
N LYS A 364 -24.32 16.93 -1.64
CA LYS A 364 -22.88 16.67 -1.87
C LYS A 364 -22.50 16.44 -3.32
N PHE A 365 -23.45 16.37 -4.23
CA PHE A 365 -23.16 16.20 -5.65
C PHE A 365 -23.62 17.39 -6.48
N LYS A 366 -22.73 17.84 -7.35
CA LYS A 366 -22.99 18.87 -8.35
C LYS A 366 -22.25 18.50 -9.61
N ASN A 367 -22.91 18.71 -10.73
CA ASN A 367 -22.32 18.64 -12.06
C ASN A 367 -22.73 19.92 -12.78
N GLU A 368 -21.84 20.91 -12.74
CA GLU A 368 -22.02 22.23 -13.32
C GLU A 368 -21.36 22.29 -14.71
N ILE A 369 -20.36 21.43 -15.01
CA ILE A 369 -19.59 21.42 -16.26
C ILE A 369 -19.76 20.07 -17.00
N GLN A 370 -20.63 20.08 -18.00
CA GLN A 370 -20.89 18.89 -18.81
C GLN A 370 -19.85 18.69 -19.92
N ILE A 371 -19.19 17.53 -19.94
CA ILE A 371 -18.39 17.09 -21.08
C ILE A 371 -19.32 16.57 -22.17
N THR A 372 -19.34 17.26 -23.31
CA THR A 372 -20.23 16.94 -24.44
C THR A 372 -19.50 16.35 -25.64
N GLU A 373 -18.18 16.49 -25.69
CA GLU A 373 -17.33 15.93 -26.73
C GLU A 373 -16.05 15.35 -26.13
N GLN A 374 -15.50 14.32 -26.77
CA GLN A 374 -14.26 13.72 -26.34
C GLN A 374 -13.10 14.68 -26.64
N PRO A 375 -12.25 15.03 -25.67
CA PRO A 375 -11.08 15.84 -25.96
C PRO A 375 -10.13 15.10 -26.90
N PRO A 376 -9.45 15.83 -27.80
CA PRO A 376 -8.51 15.23 -28.73
C PRO A 376 -7.41 14.52 -27.95
N ALA A 377 -7.05 13.31 -28.39
CA ALA A 377 -5.86 12.65 -27.88
C ALA A 377 -4.63 13.50 -28.22
N LYS A 378 -3.63 13.51 -27.34
CA LYS A 378 -2.31 14.05 -27.70
C LYS A 378 -1.73 13.15 -28.80
N ALA A 379 -1.12 13.76 -29.81
CA ALA A 379 -0.46 13.00 -30.86
C ALA A 379 0.57 12.06 -30.22
N PRO A 380 0.55 10.75 -30.54
CA PRO A 380 1.52 9.83 -29.99
C PRO A 380 2.92 10.31 -30.37
N ALA A 381 3.87 10.15 -29.45
CA ALA A 381 5.27 10.44 -29.75
C ALA A 381 5.69 9.62 -30.97
N LYS A 382 6.41 10.24 -31.91
CA LYS A 382 6.94 9.51 -33.06
C LYS A 382 7.92 8.47 -32.56
N ILE A 383 7.66 7.21 -32.92
CA ILE A 383 8.58 6.11 -32.64
C ILE A 383 9.83 6.34 -33.49
N PRO A 384 11.03 6.43 -32.89
CA PRO A 384 12.25 6.59 -33.66
C PRO A 384 12.55 5.35 -34.48
N ASP A 385 12.83 5.52 -35.77
CA ASP A 385 13.49 4.46 -36.54
C ASP A 385 14.95 4.40 -36.12
N LEU A 386 15.30 3.33 -35.41
CA LEU A 386 16.63 3.10 -34.90
C LEU A 386 17.71 3.10 -35.99
N ASP A 387 17.39 2.79 -37.25
CA ASP A 387 18.38 2.79 -38.33
C ASP A 387 18.47 4.13 -39.08
N SER A 388 17.57 5.06 -38.79
CA SER A 388 17.56 6.37 -39.45
C SER A 388 18.82 7.17 -39.10
N PRO A 389 19.40 7.91 -40.07
CA PRO A 389 20.45 8.89 -39.77
C PRO A 389 19.97 10.00 -38.82
N ASP A 390 18.65 10.20 -38.73
CA ASP A 390 18.00 11.16 -37.82
C ASP A 390 17.73 10.58 -36.42
N ALA A 391 18.08 9.31 -36.17
CA ALA A 391 17.92 8.70 -34.85
C ALA A 391 18.71 9.50 -33.79
N PRO A 392 18.16 9.65 -32.57
CA PRO A 392 18.84 10.37 -31.49
C PRO A 392 20.27 9.87 -31.28
N LYS A 393 21.23 10.80 -31.28
CA LYS A 393 22.61 10.48 -30.94
C LYS A 393 22.68 10.12 -29.46
N ALA A 394 23.36 9.02 -29.16
CA ALA A 394 23.58 8.58 -27.79
C ALA A 394 24.40 9.61 -27.00
N GLU A 395 23.82 10.11 -25.91
CA GLU A 395 24.47 11.02 -24.95
C GLU A 395 24.79 10.28 -23.65
N TYR A 396 25.61 9.22 -23.73
CA TYR A 396 26.09 8.48 -22.58
C TYR A 396 27.48 7.87 -22.82
N ASN A 397 28.15 7.53 -21.74
CA ASN A 397 29.42 6.82 -21.71
C ASN A 397 29.33 5.60 -20.77
N LEU A 398 29.32 4.40 -21.35
CA LEU A 398 29.22 3.13 -20.60
C LEU A 398 30.35 2.90 -19.57
N SER A 399 31.48 3.60 -19.70
CA SER A 399 32.61 3.45 -18.77
C SER A 399 32.47 4.27 -17.49
N THR A 400 31.70 5.36 -17.53
CA THR A 400 31.57 6.32 -16.42
C THR A 400 30.16 6.44 -15.89
N ASP A 401 29.17 6.23 -16.73
CA ASP A 401 27.79 6.54 -16.41
C ASP A 401 27.09 5.33 -15.80
N TYR A 402 26.10 5.63 -14.94
CA TYR A 402 25.17 4.63 -14.45
C TYR A 402 23.87 4.69 -15.24
N PHE A 403 23.09 3.62 -15.17
CA PHE A 403 21.86 3.44 -15.92
C PHE A 403 20.74 2.96 -15.00
N LYS A 404 19.51 3.25 -15.40
CA LYS A 404 18.28 2.69 -14.86
C LYS A 404 17.60 1.83 -15.92
N ILE A 405 16.88 0.82 -15.49
CA ILE A 405 16.05 -0.02 -16.36
C ILE A 405 14.60 0.36 -16.08
N LEU A 406 14.03 1.18 -16.95
CA LEU A 406 12.75 1.86 -16.80
C LEU A 406 11.62 1.06 -17.49
N SER A 407 10.53 0.84 -16.76
CA SER A 407 9.33 0.17 -17.25
C SER A 407 8.65 0.90 -18.41
N TYR A 408 7.74 0.20 -19.08
CA TYR A 408 6.99 0.69 -20.24
C TYR A 408 6.37 2.09 -20.06
N LEU A 409 5.61 2.30 -18.98
CA LEU A 409 4.95 3.58 -18.69
C LEU A 409 5.88 4.65 -18.11
N GLY A 410 7.14 4.31 -17.82
CA GLY A 410 8.10 5.26 -17.26
C GLY A 410 7.91 5.60 -15.79
N THR A 411 7.17 4.79 -15.03
CA THR A 411 6.85 5.05 -13.61
C THR A 411 7.77 4.29 -12.66
N ASN A 412 8.10 3.04 -12.98
CA ASN A 412 8.89 2.16 -12.11
C ASN A 412 10.18 1.71 -12.80
N ILE A 413 11.20 1.41 -12.00
CA ILE A 413 12.52 0.92 -12.43
C ILE A 413 12.88 -0.38 -11.71
N ILE A 414 13.83 -1.13 -12.28
CA ILE A 414 14.37 -2.34 -11.63
C ILE A 414 15.30 -1.97 -10.48
N GLN A 415 14.98 -2.49 -9.28
CA GLN A 415 15.70 -2.31 -8.03
C GLN A 415 16.29 -3.63 -7.51
N SER A 416 17.46 -3.55 -6.89
CA SER A 416 17.97 -4.62 -6.02
C SER A 416 17.45 -4.48 -4.59
N ASP A 417 16.79 -5.51 -4.07
CA ASP A 417 16.42 -5.64 -2.66
C ASP A 417 17.16 -6.82 -2.04
N GLY A 418 18.35 -6.55 -1.50
CA GLY A 418 19.28 -7.60 -1.11
C GLY A 418 19.79 -8.39 -2.32
N GLN A 419 19.40 -9.68 -2.43
CA GLN A 419 19.77 -10.54 -3.55
C GLN A 419 18.70 -10.64 -4.65
N GLU A 420 17.47 -10.26 -4.37
CA GLU A 420 16.35 -10.39 -5.31
C GLU A 420 16.10 -9.05 -6.02
N LEU A 421 15.50 -9.12 -7.21
CA LEU A 421 15.11 -7.92 -7.96
C LEU A 421 13.59 -7.76 -7.97
N ASN A 422 13.16 -6.52 -7.76
CA ASN A 422 11.79 -6.09 -7.89
C ASN A 422 11.71 -4.76 -8.65
N THR A 423 10.50 -4.27 -8.91
CA THR A 423 10.32 -2.91 -9.42
C THR A 423 9.99 -1.94 -8.30
N TRP A 424 10.40 -0.68 -8.48
CA TRP A 424 10.14 0.39 -7.52
C TRP A 424 9.98 1.71 -8.24
N TRP A 425 9.27 2.65 -7.64
CA TRP A 425 9.03 3.97 -8.18
C TRP A 425 10.35 4.66 -8.53
N ASP A 426 10.37 5.36 -9.66
CA ASP A 426 11.56 6.03 -10.14
C ASP A 426 11.92 7.28 -9.30
N PHE A 427 12.60 7.06 -8.17
CA PHE A 427 13.16 8.13 -7.36
C PHE A 427 14.43 8.76 -7.96
N SER A 428 14.99 8.20 -9.04
CA SER A 428 16.26 8.68 -9.62
C SER A 428 16.15 10.11 -10.19
N ASN A 429 14.93 10.62 -10.34
CA ASN A 429 14.64 11.99 -10.76
C ASN A 429 14.42 12.97 -9.59
N THR A 430 14.20 12.47 -8.38
CA THR A 430 13.82 13.32 -7.25
C THR A 430 15.03 13.96 -6.57
N TRP A 431 14.78 15.06 -5.87
CA TRP A 431 15.79 15.73 -5.03
C TRP A 431 16.18 14.90 -3.81
N ALA A 432 15.33 13.97 -3.40
CA ALA A 432 15.58 13.03 -2.32
C ALA A 432 16.50 11.91 -2.82
N ASN A 433 17.80 12.03 -2.54
CA ASN A 433 18.80 10.99 -2.79
C ASN A 433 18.96 10.57 -4.26
N TYR A 434 19.19 11.60 -5.06
CA TYR A 434 19.53 11.67 -6.48
C TYR A 434 20.43 10.55 -7.10
N ASN A 435 21.09 9.70 -6.31
CA ASN A 435 21.99 8.67 -6.80
C ASN A 435 21.91 7.38 -5.95
N PHE A 436 20.70 6.82 -5.83
CA PHE A 436 20.44 5.62 -5.03
C PHE A 436 21.15 4.38 -5.61
N ASP A 437 22.05 3.78 -4.81
CA ASP A 437 22.92 2.70 -5.27
C ASP A 437 22.14 1.46 -5.74
N ALA A 438 21.04 1.11 -5.06
CA ALA A 438 20.28 -0.10 -5.38
C ALA A 438 19.46 -0.03 -6.68
N LEU A 439 19.36 1.17 -7.28
CA LEU A 439 18.64 1.46 -8.52
C LEU A 439 19.60 1.71 -9.70
N SER A 440 20.90 1.71 -9.42
CA SER A 440 21.94 2.20 -10.33
C SER A 440 22.77 1.07 -10.90
N TRP A 441 22.80 0.97 -12.23
CA TRP A 441 23.44 -0.13 -12.94
C TRP A 441 24.61 0.39 -13.79
N ARG A 442 25.81 -0.14 -13.55
CA ARG A 442 26.90 -0.10 -14.53
C ARG A 442 26.56 -1.04 -15.67
N VAL A 443 26.77 -0.62 -16.91
CA VAL A 443 26.47 -1.44 -18.09
C VAL A 443 27.75 -1.73 -18.85
N ILE A 444 28.18 -2.99 -18.85
CA ILE A 444 29.38 -3.45 -19.55
C ILE A 444 28.96 -4.12 -20.85
N LYS A 445 29.48 -3.66 -21.99
CA LYS A 445 29.18 -4.26 -23.30
C LYS A 445 30.19 -5.35 -23.64
N GLU A 446 29.68 -6.53 -24.02
CA GLU A 446 30.45 -7.72 -24.41
C GLU A 446 29.91 -8.27 -25.74
N GLY A 447 30.49 -7.80 -26.86
CA GLY A 447 29.98 -8.09 -28.20
C GLY A 447 28.59 -7.50 -28.42
N ASP A 448 27.60 -8.35 -28.73
CA ASP A 448 26.19 -7.97 -28.90
C ASP A 448 25.38 -8.00 -27.59
N TYR A 449 26.03 -8.25 -26.46
CA TYR A 449 25.41 -8.43 -25.15
C TYR A 449 25.88 -7.38 -24.15
N TYR A 450 25.14 -7.27 -23.06
CA TYR A 450 25.37 -6.35 -21.95
C TYR A 450 25.32 -7.11 -20.63
N ARG A 451 26.17 -6.69 -19.69
CA ARG A 451 26.15 -7.12 -18.30
C ARG A 451 25.77 -5.93 -17.43
N PHE A 452 24.65 -6.06 -16.71
CA PHE A 452 24.16 -5.07 -15.78
C PHE A 452 24.75 -5.36 -14.40
N VAL A 453 25.65 -4.50 -13.93
CA VAL A 453 26.37 -4.65 -12.66
C VAL A 453 25.86 -3.61 -11.68
N LEU A 454 25.39 -4.04 -10.51
CA LEU A 454 24.91 -3.16 -9.46
C LEU A 454 25.99 -2.15 -9.05
N LYS A 455 25.59 -0.89 -8.81
CA LYS A 455 26.49 0.11 -8.24
C LYS A 455 26.97 -0.35 -6.87
N LYS A 456 28.28 -0.44 -6.72
CA LYS A 456 28.93 -0.95 -5.52
C LYS A 456 28.70 0.01 -4.36
N THR A 457 28.11 -0.48 -3.27
CA THR A 457 28.05 0.23 -2.00
C THR A 457 29.36 0.08 -1.21
N GLU A 458 29.58 0.92 -0.19
CA GLU A 458 30.77 0.84 0.67
C GLU A 458 30.92 -0.52 1.38
N THR A 459 29.82 -1.21 1.62
CA THR A 459 29.77 -2.51 2.32
C THR A 459 29.89 -3.71 1.38
N GLN A 460 29.71 -3.50 0.07
CA GLN A 460 29.70 -4.57 -0.93
C GLN A 460 31.12 -4.99 -1.33
N LYS A 461 31.49 -6.25 -1.04
CA LYS A 461 32.85 -6.77 -1.31
C LYS A 461 33.09 -7.19 -2.76
N LYS A 462 32.04 -7.60 -3.49
CA LYS A 462 32.13 -8.13 -4.86
C LYS A 462 31.15 -7.41 -5.78
N ASP A 463 31.51 -7.25 -7.04
CA ASP A 463 30.57 -6.79 -8.06
C ASP A 463 29.48 -7.85 -8.28
N LEU A 464 28.22 -7.41 -8.36
CA LEU A 464 27.05 -8.26 -8.53
C LEU A 464 26.36 -7.91 -9.84
N ALA A 465 26.04 -8.90 -10.66
CA ALA A 465 25.34 -8.74 -11.94
C ALA A 465 23.94 -9.33 -11.92
N ILE A 466 23.03 -8.72 -12.68
CA ILE A 466 21.69 -9.26 -12.94
C ILE A 466 21.82 -10.63 -13.63
N MET A 467 21.16 -11.63 -13.06
CA MET A 467 21.04 -12.98 -13.62
C MET A 467 19.75 -13.65 -13.14
N PRO A 468 19.24 -14.68 -13.86
CA PRO A 468 18.26 -15.57 -13.27
C PRO A 468 18.82 -16.21 -11.99
N LYS A 469 17.99 -16.39 -10.97
CA LYS A 469 18.37 -17.00 -9.69
C LYS A 469 19.06 -18.34 -9.94
N ASP A 470 20.24 -18.51 -9.35
CA ASP A 470 21.13 -19.68 -9.52
C ASP A 470 21.50 -20.01 -10.99
N GLY A 471 21.37 -19.04 -11.89
CA GLY A 471 21.60 -19.22 -13.33
C GLY A 471 20.54 -20.07 -14.02
N GLY A 472 19.32 -20.12 -13.47
CA GLY A 472 18.18 -20.83 -14.03
C GLY A 472 17.83 -20.38 -15.46
N ALA A 473 17.17 -21.26 -16.21
CA ALA A 473 16.90 -21.05 -17.65
C ALA A 473 15.46 -21.38 -18.06
N THR A 474 14.55 -21.52 -17.10
CA THR A 474 13.14 -21.83 -17.34
C THR A 474 12.27 -20.60 -17.08
N GLU A 475 11.12 -20.54 -17.74
CA GLU A 475 10.10 -19.53 -17.49
C GLU A 475 9.65 -19.56 -16.01
N GLY A 476 9.37 -18.38 -15.45
CA GLY A 476 9.05 -18.19 -14.04
C GLY A 476 10.26 -18.18 -13.09
N THR A 477 11.50 -18.39 -13.58
CA THR A 477 12.70 -18.28 -12.72
C THR A 477 12.83 -16.83 -12.21
N PRO A 478 12.90 -16.57 -10.88
CA PRO A 478 13.10 -15.23 -10.36
C PRO A 478 14.41 -14.60 -10.85
N ILE A 479 14.41 -13.27 -11.01
CA ILE A 479 15.62 -12.52 -11.33
C ILE A 479 16.29 -12.05 -10.03
N ALA A 480 17.61 -12.18 -9.99
CA ALA A 480 18.43 -11.90 -8.82
C ALA A 480 19.74 -11.22 -9.23
N VAL A 481 20.58 -10.93 -8.24
CA VAL A 481 21.97 -10.52 -8.46
C VAL A 481 22.95 -11.59 -7.98
N GLY A 482 23.97 -11.88 -8.79
CA GLY A 482 25.02 -12.85 -8.47
C GLY A 482 26.42 -12.29 -8.71
N ALA A 483 27.44 -12.85 -8.06
CA ALA A 483 28.81 -12.38 -8.22
C ALA A 483 29.25 -12.43 -9.69
N VAL A 484 29.85 -11.34 -10.19
CA VAL A 484 30.28 -11.25 -11.59
C VAL A 484 31.19 -12.40 -11.96
N ASN A 485 30.82 -13.13 -13.01
CA ASN A 485 31.57 -14.22 -13.62
C ASN A 485 31.62 -14.01 -15.15
N GLN A 486 32.82 -13.77 -15.66
CA GLN A 486 33.06 -13.47 -17.09
C GLN A 486 32.70 -14.64 -18.02
N GLN A 487 32.67 -15.87 -17.51
CA GLN A 487 32.32 -17.06 -18.29
C GLN A 487 30.85 -17.45 -18.16
N ASP A 488 30.06 -16.76 -17.32
CA ASP A 488 28.66 -17.09 -17.09
C ASP A 488 27.74 -16.36 -18.06
N ASP A 489 27.27 -17.09 -19.07
CA ASP A 489 26.32 -16.60 -20.06
C ASP A 489 24.94 -16.23 -19.46
N SER A 490 24.60 -16.69 -18.26
CA SER A 490 23.34 -16.30 -17.60
C SER A 490 23.35 -14.84 -17.10
N GLN A 491 24.53 -14.23 -17.00
CA GLN A 491 24.70 -12.82 -16.63
C GLN A 491 24.76 -11.88 -17.85
N LEU A 492 24.58 -12.41 -19.06
CA LEU A 492 24.65 -11.65 -20.31
C LEU A 492 23.26 -11.49 -20.93
N TRP A 493 22.97 -10.27 -21.36
CA TRP A 493 21.64 -9.86 -21.81
C TRP A 493 21.71 -9.07 -23.12
N GLN A 494 20.84 -9.36 -24.07
CA GLN A 494 20.70 -8.61 -25.31
C GLN A 494 19.44 -7.75 -25.26
N LEU A 495 19.57 -6.48 -25.62
CA LEU A 495 18.43 -5.56 -25.73
C LEU A 495 17.80 -5.69 -27.11
N VAL A 496 16.62 -6.32 -27.21
CA VAL A 496 15.92 -6.53 -28.48
C VAL A 496 14.73 -5.60 -28.57
N SER A 497 14.73 -4.71 -29.57
CA SER A 497 13.72 -3.68 -29.76
C SER A 497 12.34 -4.29 -29.98
N SER A 498 11.35 -3.80 -29.23
CA SER A 498 9.91 -4.01 -29.50
C SER A 498 9.33 -2.83 -30.28
N GLU A 499 9.68 -1.60 -29.87
CA GLU A 499 9.23 -0.36 -30.52
C GLU A 499 10.22 0.77 -30.21
N GLY A 500 10.96 1.26 -31.19
CA GLY A 500 12.00 2.27 -30.96
C GLY A 500 12.98 1.82 -29.87
N TYR A 501 13.13 2.61 -28.80
CA TYR A 501 14.02 2.30 -27.69
C TYR A 501 13.40 1.40 -26.61
N LEU A 502 12.11 1.08 -26.69
CA LEU A 502 11.52 0.01 -25.88
C LEU A 502 12.07 -1.34 -26.35
N CYS A 503 12.41 -2.21 -25.40
CA CYS A 503 13.04 -3.48 -25.67
C CYS A 503 12.63 -4.57 -24.68
N GLN A 504 12.72 -5.82 -25.14
CA GLN A 504 12.83 -6.98 -24.28
C GLN A 504 14.32 -7.22 -23.95
N ILE A 505 14.61 -7.51 -22.70
CA ILE A 505 15.96 -7.80 -22.21
C ILE A 505 16.16 -9.32 -22.22
N VAL A 506 16.75 -9.84 -23.29
CA VAL A 506 16.82 -11.28 -23.61
C VAL A 506 18.09 -11.90 -23.01
N ASN A 507 17.95 -12.92 -22.19
CA ASN A 507 19.06 -13.64 -21.59
C ASN A 507 19.82 -14.49 -22.63
N LYS A 508 21.15 -14.41 -22.63
CA LYS A 508 22.00 -15.15 -23.57
C LYS A 508 21.92 -16.67 -23.38
N LYS A 509 21.80 -17.15 -22.13
CA LYS A 509 21.78 -18.59 -21.81
C LYS A 509 20.44 -19.23 -22.14
N SER A 510 19.33 -18.59 -21.74
CA SER A 510 17.98 -19.19 -21.86
C SER A 510 17.20 -18.73 -23.10
N GLY A 511 17.50 -17.56 -23.67
CA GLY A 511 16.65 -16.93 -24.69
C GLY A 511 15.33 -16.35 -24.14
N LEU A 512 15.12 -16.42 -22.83
CA LEU A 512 13.97 -15.84 -22.13
C LEU A 512 14.24 -14.38 -21.75
N VAL A 513 13.21 -13.63 -21.38
CA VAL A 513 13.29 -12.18 -21.15
C VAL A 513 13.04 -11.82 -19.70
N ILE A 514 13.57 -10.68 -19.24
CA ILE A 514 13.15 -10.10 -17.96
C ILE A 514 11.72 -9.57 -18.10
N GLY A 515 10.81 -10.06 -17.27
CA GLY A 515 9.42 -9.61 -17.18
C GLY A 515 8.92 -9.61 -15.74
N THR A 516 7.67 -9.20 -15.53
CA THR A 516 7.02 -9.25 -14.21
C THR A 516 6.37 -10.61 -13.96
N GLU A 517 6.31 -11.01 -12.69
CA GLU A 517 5.54 -12.18 -12.28
C GLU A 517 4.06 -12.02 -12.65
N LYS A 518 3.43 -13.07 -13.18
CA LYS A 518 2.00 -13.08 -13.61
C LYS A 518 1.65 -12.07 -14.71
N GLU A 519 2.65 -11.47 -15.35
CA GLU A 519 2.47 -10.52 -16.45
C GLU A 519 1.63 -9.28 -16.07
N ILE A 520 1.66 -8.85 -14.81
CA ILE A 520 1.00 -7.64 -14.32
C ILE A 520 1.87 -6.39 -14.47
N LEU A 521 1.26 -5.22 -14.62
CA LEU A 521 1.97 -3.94 -14.74
C LEU A 521 2.87 -3.70 -13.51
N PRO A 522 4.12 -3.24 -13.72
CA PRO A 522 5.01 -2.88 -12.62
C PRO A 522 4.40 -1.90 -11.62
N THR A 523 4.53 -2.22 -10.33
CA THR A 523 4.31 -1.36 -9.16
C THR A 523 5.48 -1.50 -8.20
N ASP A 524 5.44 -0.82 -7.07
CA ASP A 524 6.44 -1.01 -6.02
C ASP A 524 6.38 -2.43 -5.46
N GLY A 525 7.52 -3.10 -5.44
CA GLY A 525 7.68 -4.49 -4.98
C GLY A 525 7.31 -5.58 -5.99
N THR A 526 6.92 -5.27 -7.23
CA THR A 526 6.59 -6.33 -8.22
C THR A 526 7.82 -7.18 -8.51
N VAL A 527 7.70 -8.49 -8.31
CA VAL A 527 8.78 -9.46 -8.51
C VAL A 527 9.08 -9.64 -10.00
N LEU A 528 10.37 -9.75 -10.34
CA LEU A 528 10.83 -10.00 -11.70
C LEU A 528 11.14 -11.49 -11.91
N VAL A 529 10.74 -12.01 -13.07
CA VAL A 529 10.96 -13.41 -13.48
C VAL A 529 11.41 -13.50 -14.94
N LEU A 530 11.88 -14.66 -15.36
CA LEU A 530 12.06 -15.00 -16.77
C LEU A 530 10.71 -15.28 -17.44
N ASN A 531 10.35 -14.51 -18.45
CA ASN A 531 9.17 -14.73 -19.30
C ASN A 531 9.58 -15.16 -20.72
N LYS A 532 8.62 -15.67 -21.50
CA LYS A 532 8.86 -15.98 -22.92
C LYS A 532 9.16 -14.70 -23.71
N TYR A 533 10.04 -14.84 -24.69
CA TYR A 533 10.21 -13.80 -25.71
C TYR A 533 9.02 -13.83 -26.67
N GLU A 534 8.51 -12.65 -27.03
CA GLU A 534 7.40 -12.49 -27.98
C GLU A 534 7.72 -11.42 -29.02
N GLN A 535 7.18 -11.56 -30.24
CA GLN A 535 7.34 -10.52 -31.26
C GLN A 535 6.56 -9.25 -30.92
N ASN A 536 5.37 -9.41 -30.33
CA ASN A 536 4.51 -8.33 -29.85
C ASN A 536 4.34 -8.49 -28.34
N PRO A 537 5.36 -8.13 -27.55
CA PRO A 537 5.36 -8.40 -26.12
C PRO A 537 4.33 -7.56 -25.39
N SER A 538 3.81 -8.11 -24.28
CA SER A 538 3.08 -7.34 -23.28
C SER A 538 3.92 -6.15 -22.77
N TYR A 539 3.25 -5.09 -22.31
CA TYR A 539 3.88 -3.94 -21.66
C TYR A 539 4.74 -4.35 -20.45
N THR A 540 4.46 -5.50 -19.85
CA THR A 540 5.10 -6.01 -18.63
C THR A 540 6.44 -6.72 -18.88
N ASN A 541 6.75 -6.99 -20.15
CA ASN A 541 8.02 -7.55 -20.61
C ASN A 541 8.90 -6.52 -21.33
N GLN A 542 8.53 -5.24 -21.26
CA GLN A 542 9.17 -4.16 -22.02
C GLN A 542 9.84 -3.12 -21.13
N TRP A 543 11.06 -2.75 -21.51
CA TRP A 543 11.94 -1.88 -20.73
C TRP A 543 12.67 -0.88 -21.63
N ARG A 544 13.13 0.21 -21.03
CA ARG A 544 14.13 1.12 -21.60
C ARG A 544 15.34 1.16 -20.68
N VAL A 545 16.54 1.09 -21.24
CA VAL A 545 17.77 1.26 -20.48
C VAL A 545 18.27 2.69 -20.67
N LEU A 546 18.07 3.53 -19.67
CA LEU A 546 18.35 4.97 -19.75
C LEU A 546 19.54 5.33 -18.87
N ARG A 547 20.39 6.24 -19.35
CA ARG A 547 21.42 6.88 -18.54
C ARG A 547 20.76 7.52 -17.32
N LEU A 548 21.37 7.33 -16.15
CA LEU A 548 21.05 8.09 -14.97
C LEU A 548 21.53 9.54 -15.12
N LYS A 549 20.98 10.39 -14.27
CA LYS A 549 21.06 11.83 -14.40
C LYS A 549 22.46 12.37 -14.08
N ASP A 550 22.73 13.63 -14.49
CA ASP A 550 23.79 14.50 -13.91
C ASP A 550 23.31 15.54 -12.87
N LYS A 551 22.02 15.99 -12.93
CA LYS A 551 21.35 16.78 -11.85
C LYS A 551 19.87 16.37 -11.60
N PRO A 552 19.33 16.51 -10.35
CA PRO A 552 17.92 16.22 -10.06
C PRO A 552 16.95 17.11 -10.84
N GLY A 553 15.75 16.61 -11.15
CA GLY A 553 14.65 17.42 -11.72
C GLY A 553 14.71 17.73 -13.23
N ASP A 554 15.72 17.27 -13.96
CA ASP A 554 15.76 17.41 -15.43
C ASP A 554 14.70 16.54 -16.15
N GLU A 555 13.71 17.19 -16.77
CA GLU A 555 12.57 16.56 -17.46
C GLU A 555 12.95 15.86 -18.78
N SER A 556 14.16 16.08 -19.31
CA SER A 556 14.62 15.48 -20.57
C SER A 556 15.06 14.02 -20.46
N LEU A 557 15.10 13.44 -19.25
CA LEU A 557 15.68 12.11 -18.99
C LEU A 557 14.70 10.93 -19.19
N VAL A 558 13.68 11.18 -20.01
CA VAL A 558 12.84 10.17 -20.67
C VAL A 558 13.04 10.18 -22.19
N ASP A 559 13.90 11.06 -22.71
CA ASP A 559 14.27 11.19 -24.11
C ASP A 559 15.20 10.04 -24.53
N ASP A 560 15.00 9.60 -25.75
CA ASP A 560 15.71 8.51 -26.40
C ASP A 560 17.21 8.80 -26.65
N LYS A 561 17.64 10.07 -26.52
CA LYS A 561 19.07 10.45 -26.54
C LYS A 561 19.89 9.78 -25.43
N TYR A 562 19.27 9.52 -24.28
CA TYR A 562 19.94 8.92 -23.11
C TYR A 562 19.78 7.39 -23.06
N ALA A 563 19.08 6.81 -24.04
CA ALA A 563 18.76 5.40 -24.06
C ALA A 563 19.85 4.57 -24.75
N ILE A 564 20.20 3.42 -24.17
CA ILE A 564 21.00 2.42 -24.88
C ILE A 564 20.17 1.89 -26.04
N LYS A 565 20.67 2.09 -27.26
CA LYS A 565 20.02 1.65 -28.49
C LYS A 565 19.88 0.12 -28.54
N PRO A 566 18.65 -0.43 -28.57
CA PRO A 566 18.44 -1.87 -28.72
C PRO A 566 18.70 -2.33 -30.18
N VAL A 567 18.88 -3.63 -30.38
CA VAL A 567 18.99 -4.23 -31.72
C VAL A 567 17.62 -4.63 -32.24
N LYS A 568 17.38 -4.46 -33.54
CA LYS A 568 16.14 -4.96 -34.18
C LYS A 568 16.07 -6.48 -34.12
N ALA A 569 14.85 -7.03 -33.98
CA ALA A 569 14.63 -8.46 -33.75
C ALA A 569 15.21 -9.37 -34.86
N ASP A 570 15.11 -8.97 -36.12
CA ASP A 570 15.70 -9.66 -37.29
C ASP A 570 17.24 -9.75 -37.25
N ARG A 571 17.87 -8.89 -36.45
CA ARG A 571 19.32 -8.85 -36.23
C ARG A 571 19.75 -9.47 -34.90
N ALA A 572 18.82 -9.79 -34.01
CA ALA A 572 19.11 -10.28 -32.67
C ALA A 572 19.81 -11.66 -32.67
N SER A 573 20.97 -11.73 -32.02
CA SER A 573 21.80 -12.93 -31.90
C SER A 573 21.17 -13.99 -30.99
N ALA A 574 20.43 -13.59 -29.96
CA ALA A 574 19.78 -14.50 -29.02
C ALA A 574 18.66 -15.34 -29.69
N LEU A 575 17.87 -14.70 -30.56
CA LEU A 575 16.75 -15.35 -31.28
C LEU A 575 17.21 -16.34 -32.36
N LYS A 576 18.41 -16.13 -32.91
CA LYS A 576 19.02 -17.03 -33.91
C LYS A 576 19.47 -18.36 -33.30
N LYS A 577 19.78 -18.39 -32.00
CA LYS A 577 20.23 -19.60 -31.29
C LYS A 577 19.09 -20.44 -30.74
N SER A 578 17.94 -19.84 -30.41
CA SER A 578 16.78 -20.52 -29.83
C SER A 578 15.89 -21.26 -30.84
N GLY A 579 16.25 -21.27 -32.13
CA GLY A 579 15.58 -22.10 -33.13
C GLY A 579 14.15 -21.65 -33.47
N ALA A 580 13.89 -20.33 -33.50
CA ALA A 580 12.63 -19.80 -34.02
C ALA A 580 12.42 -20.22 -35.49
N LYS A 581 11.61 -21.25 -35.69
CA LYS A 581 10.79 -21.45 -36.88
C LYS A 581 9.38 -20.94 -36.57
#